data_AF-A0A2H1VVU6-F1
#
_entry.id   AF-A0A2H1VVU6-F1
#
_cell.length_a   1.000
_cell.length_b   1.000
_cell.length_c   1.000
_cell.angle_alpha   90.00
_cell.angle_beta   90.00
_cell.angle_gamma   90.00
#
_symmetry.space_group_name_H-M   'P 1'
#
loop_
_entity.id
_entity.type
_entity.pdbx_description
1 polymer ?
#
loop_
_entity_poly.entity_id
_entity_poly.type
_entity_poly.pdbx_seq_one_letter_code
_entity_poly.pdbx_strand_id
1 'polypeptide(L)' 'MDPINERKMFELLVKVTTECDNAQYFLLTPKLLANLNYNEKIMVHTIMNGRKIIHYNNWNHDTFLQRALQYRMS' A
#
# COMPACT_ATOMS: atom_id res chain seq x y z
N MET A 1 14.43 -10.51 1.71
CA MET A 1 13.97 -11.20 2.92
C MET A 1 13.30 -12.48 2.44
N ASP A 2 13.58 -13.61 3.08
CA ASP A 2 12.94 -14.87 2.76
C ASP A 2 11.48 -14.88 3.26
N PRO A 3 10.62 -15.77 2.72
CA PRO A 3 9.19 -15.80 3.07
C PRO A 3 8.91 -16.04 4.56
N ILE A 4 9.82 -16.70 5.28
CA ILE A 4 9.64 -17.00 6.71
C ILE A 4 9.85 -15.74 7.52
N ASN A 5 10.92 -14.99 7.23
CA ASN A 5 11.21 -13.74 7.92
C ASN A 5 10.20 -12.64 7.57
N GLU A 6 9.73 -12.56 6.31
CA GLU A 6 8.68 -11.59 5.94
C GLU A 6 7.38 -11.84 6.73
N ARG A 7 7.03 -13.11 6.96
CA ARG A 7 5.85 -13.49 7.77
C ARG A 7 6.01 -13.12 9.23
N LYS A 8 7.15 -13.45 9.85
CA LYS A 8 7.41 -13.11 11.27
C LYS A 8 7.37 -11.60 11.50
N MET A 9 7.93 -10.84 10.56
CA MET A 9 7.88 -9.38 10.62
C MET A 9 6.46 -8.85 10.49
N PHE A 10 5.64 -9.41 9.60
CA PHE A 10 4.24 -9.05 9.49
C PHE A 10 3.47 -9.33 10.79
N GLU A 11 3.62 -10.50 11.39
CA GLU A 11 2.96 -10.86 12.65
C GLU A 11 3.36 -9.93 13.80
N LEU A 12 4.65 -9.58 13.89
CA LEU A 12 5.14 -8.62 14.88
C LEU A 12 4.54 -7.23 14.66
N LEU A 13 4.49 -6.75 13.42
CA LEU A 13 3.85 -5.48 13.06
C LEU A 13 2.38 -5.47 13.46
N VAL A 14 1.63 -6.51 13.10
CA VAL A 14 0.22 -6.64 13.48
C VAL A 14 0.06 -6.57 15.00
N LYS A 15 0.87 -7.32 15.75
CA LYS A 15 0.80 -7.32 17.22
C LYS A 15 1.03 -5.92 17.80
N VAL A 16 2.14 -5.28 17.44
CA VAL A 16 2.54 -3.98 18.01
C VAL A 16 1.58 -2.86 17.61
N THR A 17 1.14 -2.84 16.35
CA THR A 17 0.32 -1.72 15.83
C THR A 17 -1.15 -1.79 16.22
N THR A 18 -1.61 -2.94 16.72
CA THR A 18 -3.03 -3.16 17.06
C THR A 18 -3.31 -3.15 18.58
N GLU A 19 -2.28 -2.95 19.40
CA GLU A 19 -2.39 -2.63 20.83
C GLU A 19 -3.01 -1.23 21.04
N CYS A 20 -3.65 -0.98 22.19
CA CYS A 20 -4.32 0.30 22.48
C CYS A 20 -3.34 1.49 22.49
N ASP A 21 -3.83 2.69 22.14
CA ASP A 21 -3.07 3.95 22.08
C ASP A 21 -1.90 4.01 21.08
N ASN A 22 -1.88 3.13 20.07
CA ASN A 22 -0.91 3.22 18.98
C ASN A 22 -1.38 4.12 17.82
N ALA A 23 -0.40 4.67 17.10
CA ALA A 23 -0.64 5.40 15.86
C ALA A 23 -1.23 4.50 14.77
N GLN A 24 -1.85 5.09 13.75
CA GLN A 24 -2.31 4.35 12.58
C GLN A 24 -1.12 4.02 11.66
N TYR A 25 -0.97 2.74 11.29
CA TYR A 25 0.09 2.27 10.40
C TYR A 25 -0.45 1.85 9.03
N PHE A 26 0.28 2.20 7.98
CA PHE A 26 0.03 1.74 6.62
C PHE A 26 1.18 0.83 6.17
N LEU A 27 0.88 -0.45 5.91
CA LEU A 27 1.82 -1.38 5.31
C LEU A 27 1.61 -1.42 3.79
N LEU A 28 2.55 -0.84 3.04
CA LEU A 28 2.58 -0.92 1.58
C LEU A 28 3.47 -2.08 1.17
N THR A 29 2.89 -3.12 0.56
CA THR A 29 3.65 -4.26 0.02
C THR A 29 3.25 -4.55 -1.43
N PRO A 30 4.22 -4.69 -2.36
CA PRO A 30 3.95 -5.19 -3.71
C PRO A 30 3.81 -6.72 -3.74
N LYS A 31 4.12 -7.41 -2.65
CA LYS A 31 4.07 -8.88 -2.54
C LYS A 31 2.86 -9.31 -1.72
N LEU A 32 2.06 -10.20 -2.29
CA LEU A 32 1.01 -10.91 -1.58
C LEU A 32 1.61 -12.16 -0.93
N LEU A 33 1.78 -12.13 0.39
CA LEU A 33 2.09 -13.33 1.15
C LEU A 33 0.79 -14.07 1.43
N ALA A 34 0.73 -15.34 1.00
CA ALA A 34 -0.42 -16.19 1.28
C ALA A 34 -0.49 -16.55 2.78
N ASN A 35 -1.71 -16.81 3.27
CA ASN A 35 -1.97 -17.30 4.62
C ASN A 35 -1.44 -16.37 5.74
N LEU A 36 -1.52 -15.06 5.57
CA LEU A 36 -1.22 -14.11 6.65
C LEU A 36 -2.36 -14.06 7.67
N ASN A 37 -2.01 -13.86 8.94
CA ASN A 37 -2.96 -13.74 10.04
C ASN A 37 -3.38 -12.28 10.21
N TYR A 38 -4.65 -11.99 9.94
CA TYR A 38 -5.25 -10.66 10.14
C TYR A 38 -6.10 -10.65 11.42
N ASN A 39 -6.29 -9.49 12.02
CA ASN A 39 -7.23 -9.28 13.11
C ASN A 39 -8.28 -8.22 12.71
N GLU A 40 -9.30 -8.03 13.54
CA GLU A 40 -10.44 -7.14 13.27
C GLU A 40 -10.05 -5.65 13.12
N LYS A 41 -8.86 -5.27 13.59
CA LYS A 41 -8.35 -3.89 13.52
C LYS A 41 -7.59 -3.62 12.22
N ILE A 42 -7.46 -4.60 11.33
CA ILE A 42 -6.74 -4.45 10.05
C ILE A 42 -7.71 -4.28 8.90
N MET A 43 -7.43 -3.30 8.04
CA MET A 43 -8.08 -3.12 6.75
C MET A 43 -7.11 -3.44 5.62
N VAL A 44 -7.53 -4.33 4.72
CA VAL A 44 -6.77 -4.65 3.50
C VAL A 44 -7.35 -3.87 2.32
N HIS A 45 -6.51 -3.08 1.66
CA HIS A 45 -6.88 -2.37 0.44
C HIS A 45 -6.05 -2.86 -0.74
N THR A 46 -6.72 -3.42 -1.76
CA THR A 46 -6.06 -3.88 -2.98
C THR A 46 -6.23 -2.84 -4.08
N ILE A 47 -5.13 -2.21 -4.48
CA ILE A 47 -5.11 -1.27 -5.58
C ILE A 47 -4.89 -2.04 -6.87
N MET A 48 -5.95 -2.20 -7.67
CA MET A 48 -5.83 -2.69 -9.03
C MET A 48 -5.68 -1.53 -10.00
N ASN A 49 -4.49 -1.42 -10.59
CA ASN A 49 -4.27 -0.53 -11.72
C ASN A 49 -5.21 -0.93 -12.86
N GLY A 50 -6.09 -0.01 -13.28
CA GLY A 50 -7.08 -0.26 -14.32
C GLY A 50 -6.45 -0.74 -15.63
N ARG A 51 -7.21 -1.49 -16.44
CA ARG A 51 -6.73 -2.13 -17.69
C ARG A 51 -6.03 -1.19 -18.69
N LYS A 52 -6.27 0.12 -18.60
CA LYS A 52 -5.72 1.14 -19.51
C LYS A 52 -4.62 1.99 -18.87
N ILE A 53 -4.05 1.56 -17.74
CA ILE A 53 -2.93 2.29 -17.14
C ILE A 53 -1.69 2.14 -18.02
N ILE A 54 -1.08 3.29 -18.32
CA ILE A 54 0.16 3.35 -19.08
C ILE A 54 1.29 2.69 -18.29
N HIS A 55 2.20 2.04 -19.00
CA HIS A 55 3.40 1.48 -18.38
C HIS A 55 4.17 2.57 -17.64
N TYR A 56 4.73 2.26 -16.46
CA TYR A 56 5.35 3.27 -15.59
C TYR A 56 6.50 4.01 -16.27
N ASN A 57 7.26 3.36 -17.16
CA ASN A 57 8.32 4.01 -17.96
C ASN A 57 7.80 5.09 -18.92
N ASN A 58 6.51 5.02 -19.29
CA ASN A 58 5.87 5.98 -20.17
C ASN A 58 5.16 7.08 -19.38
N TRP A 59 5.22 7.04 -18.05
CA TRP A 59 4.62 8.04 -17.18
C TRP A 59 5.43 9.32 -17.21
N ASN A 60 4.82 10.42 -17.67
CA ASN A 60 5.43 11.74 -17.65
C ASN A 60 4.91 12.53 -16.44
N HIS A 61 5.78 12.72 -15.45
CA HIS A 61 5.47 13.41 -14.21
C HIS A 61 5.09 14.89 -14.43
N ASP A 62 5.81 15.60 -15.30
CA ASP A 62 5.57 17.02 -15.57
C ASP A 62 4.20 17.26 -16.19
N THR A 63 3.81 16.41 -17.14
CA THR A 63 2.49 16.43 -17.79
C THR A 63 1.38 16.18 -16.77
N PHE A 64 1.59 15.25 -15.84
CA PHE A 64 0.63 15.01 -14.76
C PHE A 64 0.46 16.23 -13.86
N LEU A 65 1.55 16.85 -13.41
CA LEU A 65 1.51 18.04 -12.56
C LEU A 65 0.82 19.22 -13.25
N GLN A 66 1.15 19.47 -14.53
CA GLN A 66 0.50 20.53 -15.31
C GLN A 66 -1.02 20.35 -15.37
N ARG A 67 -1.48 19.12 -15.63
CA ARG A 67 -2.92 18.80 -15.67
C ARG A 67 -3.57 18.98 -14.30
N ALA A 68 -2.94 18.51 -13.22
CA ALA A 68 -3.47 18.64 -11.87
C ALA A 68 -3.62 20.11 -11.45
N LEU A 69 -2.65 20.96 -11.81
CA LEU A 69 -2.72 22.40 -11.57
C LEU A 69 -3.85 23.05 -12.36
N GLN A 70 -4.03 22.69 -13.63
CA GLN A 70 -5.14 23.18 -14.45
C GLN A 70 -6.51 22.83 -13.85
N TYR A 71 -6.71 21.58 -13.40
CA TYR A 71 -7.95 21.16 -12.74
C TYR A 71 -8.24 21.91 -11.43
N ARG A 72 -7.21 22.37 -10.72
CA ARG A 72 -7.39 23.12 -9.46
C ARG A 72 -7.77 24.58 -9.69
N MET A 73 -7.55 25.10 -10.90
CA MET A 73 -7.86 26.48 -11.29
C MET A 73 -9.21 26.61 -12.03
N SER A 74 -9.88 25.50 -12.33
CA SER A 74 -11.24 25.43 -12.88
C SER A 74 -12.26 25.15 -11.78
#